data_AF-A0A0Q0F4S3-F1
#
_entry.id   AF-A0A0Q0F4S3-F1
#
_cell.length_a   1.000
_cell.length_b   1.000
_cell.length_c   1.000
_cell.angle_alpha   90.00
_cell.angle_beta   90.00
_cell.angle_gamma   90.00
#
_symmetry.space_group_name_H-M   'P 1'
#
loop_
_entity.id
_entity.type
_entity.pdbx_description
1 polymer ?
#
loop_
_entity_poly.entity_id
_entity_poly.type
_entity_poly.pdbx_seq_one_letter_code
_entity_poly.pdbx_strand_id
1 'polypeptide(L)' 'MSKQDDDNHSNQLNPNNDAYWQSRGEDERPDDWKETSDQGED' A
#
# COMPACT_ATOMS: atom_id res chain seq x y z
N MET A 1 7.49 19.48 -7.08
CA MET A 1 6.83 18.49 -6.21
C MET A 1 6.00 19.29 -5.21
N SER A 2 4.68 19.21 -5.30
CA SER A 2 3.79 19.72 -4.27
C SER A 2 3.75 18.74 -3.10
N LYS A 3 3.40 19.20 -1.91
CA LYS A 3 3.26 18.32 -0.73
C LYS A 3 2.25 17.19 -0.98
N GLN A 4 1.23 17.47 -1.80
CA GLN A 4 0.25 16.50 -2.27
C GLN A 4 0.85 15.41 -3.16
N ASP A 5 1.85 15.72 -3.98
CA ASP A 5 2.54 14.73 -4.82
C ASP A 5 3.37 13.78 -3.95
N ASP A 6 4.07 14.33 -2.95
CA ASP A 6 4.88 13.57 -2.01
C ASP A 6 4.01 12.67 -1.11
N ASP A 7 2.84 13.18 -0.68
CA ASP A 7 1.86 12.41 0.11
C ASP A 7 1.29 11.26 -0.73
N ASN A 8 0.90 11.53 -1.98
CA ASN A 8 0.42 10.49 -2.90
C ASN A 8 1.49 9.44 -3.18
N HIS A 9 2.74 9.87 -3.40
CA HIS A 9 3.85 8.96 -3.60
C HIS A 9 4.12 8.08 -2.37
N SER A 10 4.08 8.68 -1.18
CA SER A 10 4.25 7.96 0.09
C SER A 10 3.13 6.95 0.31
N ASN A 11 1.89 7.30 -0.03
CA ASN A 11 0.73 6.42 0.08
C ASN A 11 0.83 5.22 -0.88
N GLN A 12 1.31 5.42 -2.11
CA GLN A 12 1.53 4.33 -3.06
C GLN A 12 2.62 3.34 -2.63
N LEU A 13 3.55 3.77 -1.76
CA LEU A 13 4.62 2.92 -1.23
C LEU A 13 4.31 2.33 0.14
N ASN A 14 3.11 2.55 0.67
CA ASN A 14 2.72 2.11 2.00
C ASN A 14 1.61 1.04 1.93
N PRO A 15 1.88 -0.24 2.27
CA PRO A 15 0.86 -1.29 2.27
C PRO A 15 -0.28 -1.08 3.29
N ASN A 16 -0.14 -0.13 4.22
CA ASN A 16 -1.25 0.32 5.08
C ASN A 16 -2.27 1.20 4.33
N ASN A 17 -1.97 1.67 3.12
CA ASN A 17 -2.85 2.54 2.34
C ASN A 17 -3.38 1.80 1.10
N ASP A 18 -4.65 2.03 0.75
CA ASP A 18 -5.28 1.44 -0.43
C ASP A 18 -4.55 1.80 -1.73
N ALA A 19 -3.95 2.99 -1.80
CA ALA A 19 -3.17 3.42 -2.97
C ALA A 19 -2.02 2.46 -3.33
N TYR A 20 -1.44 1.76 -2.34
CA TYR A 20 -0.46 0.71 -2.58
C TYR A 20 -1.08 -0.47 -3.31
N TRP A 21 -2.25 -0.94 -2.86
CA TRP A 21 -2.95 -2.11 -3.41
C TRP A 21 -3.56 -1.82 -4.79
N GLN A 22 -4.14 -0.64 -4.95
CA GLN A 22 -4.65 -0.15 -6.24
C GLN A 22 -3.56 -0.03 -7.30
N SER A 23 -2.33 0.33 -6.92
CA SER A 23 -1.19 0.33 -7.85
C SER A 23 -0.80 -1.06 -8.34
N ARG A 24 -1.23 -2.12 -7.64
CA ARG A 24 -0.97 -3.53 -7.96
C ARG A 24 -2.15 -4.22 -8.65
N GLY A 25 -3.27 -3.52 -8.85
CA GLY A 25 -4.47 -4.03 -9.50
C GLY A 25 -5.52 -4.59 -8.55
N GLU A 26 -5.39 -4.38 -7.25
CA GLU A 26 -6.42 -4.70 -6.26
C GLU A 26 -7.38 -3.52 -6.09
N ASP A 27 -8.67 -3.78 -5.85
CA ASP A 27 -9.66 -2.70 -5.68
C ASP A 27 -9.42 -1.90 -4.38
N GLU A 28 -9.05 -2.58 -3.31
CA GLU A 28 -8.82 -2.04 -1.97
C GLU A 28 -7.85 -2.92 -1.18
N ARG A 29 -7.36 -2.43 -0.04
CA ARG A 29 -6.48 -3.21 0.82
C ARG A 29 -7.22 -4.39 1.45
N PRO A 30 -6.70 -5.63 1.36
CA PRO A 30 -7.26 -6.78 2.08
C PRO A 30 -7.21 -6.59 3.60
N ASP A 31 -8.22 -7.02 4.35
CA ASP A 31 -8.23 -6.93 5.82
C ASP A 31 -7.04 -7.68 6.47
N ASP A 32 -6.66 -8.82 5.89
CA ASP A 32 -5.57 -9.68 6.38
C ASP A 32 -4.18 -9.29 5.82
N TRP A 33 -4.05 -8.11 5.20
CA TRP A 33 -2.79 -7.67 4.57
C TRP A 33 -1.58 -7.74 5.52
N LYS A 34 -1.80 -7.44 6.80
CA LYS A 34 -0.76 -7.43 7.84
C LYS A 34 -0.22 -8.83 8.11
N GLU A 35 -1.10 -9.84 8.07
CA GLU A 35 -0.75 -11.24 8.26
C GLU A 35 0.03 -11.75 7.04
N THR A 36 -0.40 -11.40 5.82
CA THR A 36 0.32 -11.79 4.59
C THR A 36 1.70 -11.13 4.44
N SER A 37 1.87 -9.89 4.93
CA SER A 37 3.16 -9.19 4.86
C SER A 37 4.20 -9.70 5.85
N ASP A 38 3.75 -10.33 6.94
CA ASP A 38 4.60 -10.90 7.99
C ASP A 38 5.03 -12.34 7.65
N GLN A 39 4.20 -13.06 6.89
CA GLN A 39 4.45 -14.46 6.49
C GLN A 39 5.47 -14.66 5.35
N GLY A 40 6.15 -13.59 4.90
CA GLY A 40 7.12 -13.61 3.80
C GLY A 40 8.59 -13.81 4.20
N GLU A 41 8.88 -14.14 5.47
CA GLU A 41 10.23 -14.47 5.93
C GLU A 41 10.48 -16.00 5.85
N ASP A 42 10.99 -16.48 4.71
CA ASP A 42 11.70 -17.79 4.57
C ASP A 42 13.12 -17.54 4.07
#